data_AF-A0A5X3P7B4-F1
#
_entry.id   AF-A0A5X3P7B4-F1
#
_cell.length_a   1.000
_cell.length_b   1.000
_cell.length_c   1.000
_cell.angle_alpha   90.00
_cell.angle_beta   90.00
_cell.angle_gamma   90.00
#
_symmetry.space_group_name_H-M   'P 1'
#
loop_
_entity.id
_entity.type
_entity.pdbx_description
1 polymer ?
#
loop_
_entity_poly.entity_id
_entity_poly.type
_entity_poly.pdbx_seq_one_letter_code
_entity_poly.pdbx_strand_id
1 'polypeptide(L)'
;MKQPEEELQETLTELDDRAVVDYLRHHPEFFIRNAHAVEAMRVPHPVRGTVSLVEWHMARARNHINVLEENMMLLMEQAHANESLFYRLLHLQSRLVAADSLDEMLMRFHRWARDLGLAGATLRLFPDRWRLGAPSRYTHLALNRQAFEPLRIQRLGQSQHYLGPLNGPELLVVLPEAKAVGSVAMSMMGSDGDLGVILFSSRDPHHYQPGQGTQLLQEIALMLPELLERWIKRV
;
A
#
# COMPACT_ATOMS: atom_id res chain seq x y z
N MET A 1 32.60 -23.65 -77.41
CA MET A 1 32.87 -23.26 -76.01
C MET A 1 32.30 -21.88 -75.76
N LYS A 2 31.24 -21.78 -74.94
CA LYS A 2 30.86 -20.68 -74.02
C LYS A 2 29.37 -20.84 -73.65
N GLN A 3 29.13 -21.39 -72.46
CA GLN A 3 27.99 -21.09 -71.58
C GLN A 3 28.41 -19.88 -70.70
N PRO A 4 27.55 -19.32 -69.83
CA PRO A 4 26.12 -19.02 -69.93
C PRO A 4 25.81 -17.55 -69.51
N GLU A 5 24.67 -17.02 -69.92
CA GLU A 5 24.05 -15.87 -69.23
C GLU A 5 23.14 -16.43 -68.13
N GLU A 6 23.68 -16.57 -66.93
CA GLU A 6 22.88 -16.80 -65.72
C GLU A 6 22.32 -15.44 -65.29
N GLU A 7 21.09 -15.17 -65.69
CA GLU A 7 20.22 -14.19 -65.05
C GLU A 7 20.06 -14.59 -63.58
N LEU A 8 20.84 -13.95 -62.70
CA LEU A 8 20.59 -13.92 -61.27
C LEU A 8 19.26 -13.20 -61.04
N GLN A 9 18.18 -13.99 -61.06
CA GLN A 9 16.94 -13.66 -60.39
C GLN A 9 17.27 -13.43 -58.90
N GLU A 10 17.48 -12.17 -58.54
CA GLU A 10 17.40 -11.70 -57.15
C GLU A 10 16.00 -12.04 -56.65
N THR A 11 15.91 -13.21 -56.03
CA THR A 11 14.77 -13.65 -55.27
C THR A 11 14.63 -12.66 -54.11
N LEU A 12 13.69 -11.73 -54.26
CA LEU A 12 13.11 -10.93 -53.19
C LEU A 12 12.55 -11.90 -52.14
N THR A 13 13.43 -12.40 -51.29
CA THR A 13 13.07 -13.13 -50.09
C THR A 13 12.45 -12.09 -49.18
N GLU A 14 11.15 -12.20 -48.93
CA GLU A 14 10.50 -11.45 -47.85
C GLU A 14 11.25 -11.79 -46.56
N LEU A 15 12.12 -10.89 -46.14
CA LEU A 15 12.89 -11.00 -44.93
C LEU A 15 11.93 -10.95 -43.76
N ASP A 16 11.90 -12.01 -42.94
CA ASP A 16 11.17 -12.03 -41.68
C ASP A 16 11.74 -10.97 -40.72
N ASP A 17 10.88 -10.25 -40.01
CA ASP A 17 11.25 -9.21 -39.04
C ASP A 17 12.29 -9.73 -38.03
N ARG A 18 12.17 -11.02 -37.64
CA ARG A 18 13.12 -11.67 -36.73
C ARG A 18 14.50 -11.79 -37.33
N ALA A 19 14.60 -12.18 -38.61
CA ALA A 19 15.88 -12.29 -39.31
C ALA A 19 16.56 -10.92 -39.43
N VAL A 20 15.78 -9.86 -39.69
CA VAL A 20 16.29 -8.49 -39.74
C VAL A 20 16.78 -8.02 -38.37
N VAL A 21 16.02 -8.28 -37.30
CA VAL A 21 16.40 -7.92 -35.93
C VAL A 21 17.68 -8.64 -35.50
N ASP A 22 17.79 -9.95 -35.76
CA ASP A 22 18.97 -10.72 -35.41
C ASP A 22 20.19 -10.28 -36.21
N TYR A 23 20.04 -9.97 -37.50
CA TYR A 23 21.11 -9.39 -38.31
C TYR A 23 21.62 -8.06 -37.73
N LEU A 24 20.71 -7.14 -37.40
CA LEU A 24 21.08 -5.82 -36.83
C LEU A 24 21.74 -5.94 -35.44
N ARG A 25 21.39 -6.95 -34.64
CA ARG A 25 22.03 -7.23 -33.35
C ARG A 25 23.46 -7.75 -33.50
N HIS A 26 23.71 -8.61 -34.49
CA HIS A 26 25.04 -9.17 -34.75
C HIS A 26 25.98 -8.19 -35.49
N HIS A 27 25.45 -7.10 -36.05
CA HIS A 27 26.20 -6.09 -36.79
C HIS A 27 25.90 -4.65 -36.29
N PRO A 28 26.35 -4.26 -35.09
CA PRO A 28 26.02 -2.95 -34.50
C PRO A 28 26.55 -1.75 -35.31
N GLU A 29 27.69 -1.91 -36.00
CA GLU A 29 28.25 -0.92 -36.94
C GLU A 29 27.43 -0.72 -38.24
N PHE A 30 26.36 -1.50 -38.47
CA PHE A 30 25.49 -1.38 -39.63
C PHE A 30 24.98 0.05 -39.84
N PHE A 31 24.59 0.74 -38.76
CA PHE A 31 24.06 2.10 -38.83
C PHE A 31 25.11 3.14 -39.21
N ILE A 32 26.37 2.91 -38.85
CA ILE A 32 27.49 3.80 -39.23
C ILE A 32 27.83 3.58 -40.70
N ARG A 33 27.95 2.31 -41.11
CA ARG A 33 28.27 1.94 -42.50
C ARG A 33 27.20 2.40 -43.49
N ASN A 34 25.94 2.46 -43.05
CA ASN A 34 24.79 2.81 -43.90
C ASN A 34 24.15 4.15 -43.49
N ALA A 35 24.91 5.09 -42.92
CA ALA A 35 24.39 6.33 -42.36
C ALA A 35 23.47 7.11 -43.33
N HIS A 36 23.86 7.23 -44.60
CA HIS A 36 23.06 7.92 -45.63
C HIS A 36 21.69 7.25 -45.89
N ALA A 37 21.62 5.91 -45.80
CA ALA A 37 20.36 5.17 -45.93
C ALA A 37 19.49 5.33 -44.66
N VAL A 38 20.13 5.36 -43.48
CA VAL A 38 19.45 5.58 -42.20
C VAL A 38 18.87 6.99 -42.08
N GLU A 39 19.56 8.01 -42.59
CA GLU A 39 19.04 9.38 -42.66
C GLU A 39 17.81 9.51 -43.58
N ALA A 40 17.79 8.74 -44.66
CA ALA A 40 16.64 8.66 -45.56
C ALA A 40 15.47 7.84 -44.98
N MET A 41 15.72 6.99 -43.97
CA MET A 41 14.67 6.22 -43.31
C MET A 41 13.74 7.12 -42.51
N ARG A 42 12.45 6.96 -42.78
CA ARG A 42 11.35 7.69 -42.13
C ARG A 42 10.54 6.71 -41.31
N VAL A 43 10.58 6.87 -39.99
CA VAL A 43 9.73 6.10 -39.08
C VAL A 43 8.41 6.84 -38.93
N PRO A 44 7.26 6.20 -39.19
CA PRO A 44 5.96 6.82 -38.97
C PRO A 44 5.79 7.17 -37.49
N HIS A 45 5.64 8.46 -37.18
CA HIS A 45 5.31 8.91 -35.83
C HIS A 45 3.80 9.20 -35.78
N PRO A 46 3.03 8.58 -34.87
CA PRO A 46 1.56 8.66 -34.84
C PRO A 46 0.97 10.08 -34.63
N VAL A 47 1.82 11.08 -34.41
CA VAL A 47 1.46 12.48 -34.12
C VAL A 47 2.23 13.49 -35.00
N ARG A 48 3.41 13.13 -35.53
CA ARG A 48 4.30 14.04 -36.29
C ARG A 48 4.50 13.62 -37.75
N GLY A 49 3.76 12.62 -38.25
CA GLY A 49 3.90 12.12 -39.61
C GLY A 49 5.10 11.18 -39.73
N THR A 50 6.28 11.69 -40.09
CA THR A 50 7.50 10.89 -40.26
C THR A 50 8.71 11.54 -39.58
N VAL A 51 9.48 10.77 -38.82
CA VAL A 51 10.67 11.23 -38.08
C VAL A 51 11.88 10.34 -38.41
N SER A 52 13.10 10.84 -38.16
CA SER A 52 14.30 10.01 -38.24
C SER A 52 14.27 8.90 -37.17
N LEU A 53 14.90 7.76 -37.46
CA LEU A 53 15.05 6.66 -36.51
C LEU A 53 15.73 7.11 -35.20
N VAL A 54 16.74 7.99 -35.30
CA VAL A 54 17.44 8.55 -34.13
C VAL A 54 16.51 9.44 -33.31
N GLU A 55 15.72 10.29 -33.97
CA GLU A 55 14.72 11.14 -33.31
C GLU A 55 13.66 10.30 -32.61
N TRP A 56 13.23 9.20 -33.24
CA TRP A 56 12.28 8.26 -32.65
C TRP A 56 12.84 7.57 -31.39
N HIS A 57 14.07 7.06 -31.45
CA HIS A 57 14.75 6.47 -30.30
C HIS A 57 14.93 7.48 -29.17
N MET A 58 15.34 8.71 -29.49
CA MET A 58 15.58 9.77 -28.50
C MET A 58 14.26 10.25 -27.87
N ALA A 59 13.18 10.35 -28.66
CA ALA A 59 11.85 10.64 -28.13
C ALA A 59 11.34 9.55 -27.19
N ARG A 60 11.53 8.26 -27.54
CA ARG A 60 11.17 7.13 -26.69
C ARG A 60 11.98 7.09 -25.39
N ALA A 61 13.28 7.36 -25.46
CA ALA A 61 14.15 7.46 -24.29
C ALA A 61 13.72 8.60 -23.36
N ARG A 62 13.41 9.79 -23.90
CA ARG A 62 12.86 10.92 -23.12
C ARG A 62 11.55 10.57 -22.44
N ASN A 63 10.61 9.93 -23.15
CA ASN A 63 9.36 9.49 -22.54
C ASN A 63 9.61 8.48 -21.40
N HIS A 64 10.56 7.56 -21.57
CA HIS A 64 10.91 6.62 -20.51
C HIS A 64 11.53 7.31 -19.29
N ILE A 65 12.40 8.30 -19.50
CA ILE A 65 12.97 9.12 -18.43
C ILE A 65 11.85 9.85 -17.68
N ASN A 66 10.93 10.52 -18.38
CA ASN A 66 9.82 11.24 -17.77
C ASN A 66 8.96 10.32 -16.89
N VAL A 67 8.61 9.13 -17.39
CA VAL A 67 7.85 8.13 -16.62
C VAL A 67 8.62 7.70 -15.37
N LEU A 68 9.94 7.54 -15.48
CA LEU A 68 10.77 7.16 -14.34
C LEU A 68 10.86 8.28 -13.30
N GLU A 69 10.98 9.53 -13.74
CA GLU A 69 10.97 10.73 -12.87
C GLU A 69 9.63 10.88 -12.14
N GLU A 70 8.50 10.69 -12.84
CA GLU A 70 7.17 10.68 -12.22
C GLU A 70 7.03 9.59 -11.15
N ASN A 71 7.49 8.37 -11.46
CA ASN A 71 7.48 7.27 -10.48
C ASN A 71 8.38 7.55 -9.28
N MET A 72 9.56 8.16 -9.48
CA MET A 72 10.45 8.55 -8.38
C MET A 72 9.81 9.61 -7.50
N MET A 73 9.12 10.60 -8.09
CA MET A 73 8.40 11.63 -7.34
C MET A 73 7.32 11.01 -6.46
N LEU A 74 6.51 10.09 -7.01
CA LEU A 74 5.48 9.38 -6.25
C LEU A 74 6.08 8.59 -5.08
N LEU A 75 7.19 7.88 -5.30
CA LEU A 75 7.89 7.14 -4.24
C LEU A 75 8.43 8.07 -3.14
N MET A 76 8.98 9.23 -3.50
CA MET A 76 9.46 10.23 -2.55
C MET A 76 8.31 10.82 -1.71
N GLU A 77 7.17 11.13 -2.34
CA GLU A 77 5.99 11.61 -1.63
C GLU A 77 5.47 10.58 -0.62
N GLN A 78 5.40 9.30 -1.03
CA GLN A 78 5.01 8.21 -0.14
C GLN A 78 6.01 8.02 1.01
N ALA A 79 7.31 8.10 0.73
CA ALA A 79 8.35 8.01 1.75
C ALA A 79 8.23 9.14 2.77
N HIS A 80 8.02 10.38 2.32
CA HIS A 80 7.84 11.52 3.21
C HIS A 80 6.56 11.42 4.06
N ALA A 81 5.45 10.97 3.46
CA ALA A 81 4.21 10.71 4.19
C ALA A 81 4.40 9.62 5.27
N ASN A 82 5.09 8.53 4.94
CA ASN A 82 5.39 7.45 5.87
C ASN A 82 6.31 7.91 7.00
N GLU A 83 7.34 8.70 6.70
CA GLU A 83 8.24 9.28 7.69
C GLU A 83 7.47 10.21 8.66
N SER A 84 6.62 11.08 8.13
CA SER A 84 5.76 11.95 8.93
C SER A 84 4.83 11.16 9.87
N LEU A 85 4.22 10.09 9.37
CA LEU A 85 3.40 9.18 10.17
C LEU A 85 4.20 8.49 11.27
N PHE A 86 5.43 8.07 10.97
CA PHE A 86 6.32 7.46 11.96
C PHE A 86 6.68 8.42 13.10
N TYR A 87 7.06 9.66 12.80
CA TYR A 87 7.30 10.66 13.85
C TYR A 87 6.05 10.95 14.70
N ARG A 88 4.87 10.96 14.07
CA ARG A 88 3.59 11.12 14.79
C ARG A 88 3.31 9.94 15.73
N LEU A 89 3.69 8.72 15.36
CA LEU A 89 3.62 7.54 16.24
C LEU A 89 4.58 7.68 17.43
N LEU A 90 5.83 8.09 17.19
CA LEU A 90 6.82 8.27 18.27
C LEU A 90 6.35 9.30 19.30
N HIS A 91 5.78 10.42 18.84
CA HIS A 91 5.17 11.42 19.72
C HIS A 91 3.92 10.89 20.44
N LEU A 92 3.13 10.03 19.81
CA LEU A 92 1.98 9.39 20.46
C LEU A 92 2.43 8.58 21.68
N GLN A 93 3.48 7.77 21.55
CA GLN A 93 3.97 6.93 22.65
C GLN A 93 4.26 7.77 23.91
N SER A 94 5.00 8.87 23.76
CA SER A 94 5.29 9.79 24.87
C SER A 94 4.01 10.41 25.46
N ARG A 95 3.04 10.77 24.61
CA ARG A 95 1.74 11.30 25.06
C ARG A 95 0.90 10.28 25.82
N LEU A 96 0.92 9.01 25.43
CA LEU A 96 0.15 7.96 26.11
C LEU A 96 0.79 7.60 27.47
N VAL A 97 2.12 7.54 27.54
CA VAL A 97 2.85 7.27 28.79
C VAL A 97 2.60 8.37 29.84
N ALA A 98 2.54 9.62 29.41
CA ALA A 98 2.30 10.78 30.28
C ALA A 98 0.83 10.96 30.70
N ALA A 99 -0.05 9.98 30.48
CA ALA A 99 -1.43 10.03 30.96
C ALA A 99 -1.50 9.65 32.45
N ASP A 100 -2.39 10.31 33.19
CA ASP A 100 -2.59 10.10 34.63
C ASP A 100 -3.70 9.08 34.93
N SER A 101 -4.44 8.65 33.90
CA SER A 101 -5.45 7.59 33.99
C SER A 101 -5.63 6.88 32.65
N LEU A 102 -6.28 5.70 32.69
CA LEU A 102 -6.64 5.00 31.46
C LEU A 102 -7.63 5.82 30.61
N ASP A 103 -8.64 6.44 31.22
CA ASP A 103 -9.62 7.27 30.49
C ASP A 103 -8.93 8.40 29.73
N GLU A 104 -7.93 9.04 30.35
CA GLU A 104 -7.12 10.07 29.70
C GLU A 104 -6.24 9.49 28.57
N MET A 105 -5.61 8.33 28.79
CA MET A 105 -4.82 7.64 27.77
C MET A 105 -5.68 7.32 26.53
N LEU A 106 -6.88 6.77 26.73
CA LEU A 106 -7.85 6.48 25.67
C LEU A 106 -8.29 7.75 24.95
N MET A 107 -8.54 8.84 25.69
CA MET A 107 -8.91 10.14 25.11
C MET A 107 -7.76 10.72 24.26
N ARG A 108 -6.51 10.64 24.73
CA ARG A 108 -5.32 11.08 23.99
C ARG A 108 -5.12 10.24 22.71
N PHE A 109 -5.34 8.93 22.79
CA PHE A 109 -5.29 8.03 21.63
C PHE A 109 -6.36 8.36 20.60
N HIS A 110 -7.61 8.51 21.03
CA HIS A 110 -8.73 8.89 20.16
C HIS A 110 -8.52 10.27 19.52
N ARG A 111 -8.02 11.26 20.29
CA ARG A 111 -7.72 12.60 19.76
C ARG A 111 -6.60 12.56 18.72
N TRP A 112 -5.53 11.80 18.97
CA TRP A 112 -4.43 11.64 18.02
C TRP A 112 -4.92 11.10 16.67
N ALA A 113 -5.82 10.11 16.67
CA ALA A 113 -6.43 9.63 15.44
C ALA A 113 -7.23 10.72 14.72
N ARG A 114 -7.96 11.57 15.46
CA ARG A 114 -8.67 12.71 14.86
C ARG A 114 -7.74 13.77 14.29
N ASP A 115 -6.58 13.99 14.90
CA ASP A 115 -5.54 14.89 14.38
C ASP A 115 -4.92 14.37 13.06
N LEU A 116 -5.09 13.07 12.76
CA LEU A 116 -4.75 12.45 11.46
C LEU A 116 -5.90 12.53 10.43
N GLY A 117 -7.02 13.17 10.77
CA GLY A 117 -8.20 13.25 9.90
C GLY A 117 -9.14 12.04 9.97
N LEU A 118 -8.92 11.13 10.92
CA LEU A 118 -9.79 9.97 11.14
C LEU A 118 -11.02 10.35 11.98
N ALA A 119 -12.05 9.50 11.96
CA ALA A 119 -13.22 9.68 12.83
C ALA A 119 -12.86 9.44 14.31
N GLY A 120 -11.95 8.50 14.57
CA GLY A 120 -11.43 8.21 15.89
C GLY A 120 -10.70 6.87 15.95
N ALA A 121 -10.11 6.59 17.11
CA ALA A 121 -9.53 5.30 17.45
C ALA A 121 -10.17 4.73 18.72
N THR A 122 -10.42 3.42 18.72
CA THR A 122 -11.12 2.70 19.78
C THR A 122 -10.36 1.45 20.15
N LEU A 123 -10.33 1.16 21.45
CA LEU A 123 -9.78 -0.07 22.01
C LEU A 123 -10.90 -0.97 22.52
N ARG A 124 -10.81 -2.25 22.18
CA ARG A 124 -11.75 -3.29 22.59
C ARG A 124 -10.94 -4.45 23.17
N LEU A 125 -11.20 -4.83 24.42
CA LEU A 125 -10.38 -5.77 25.18
C LEU A 125 -11.14 -7.07 25.42
N PHE A 126 -10.45 -8.21 25.30
CA PHE A 126 -11.06 -9.51 25.60
C PHE A 126 -11.10 -9.75 27.12
N PRO A 127 -12.29 -9.92 27.73
CA PRO A 127 -12.43 -10.00 29.18
C PRO A 127 -11.81 -11.27 29.80
N ASP A 128 -11.52 -12.30 29.00
CA ASP A 128 -10.75 -13.49 29.41
C ASP A 128 -9.26 -13.21 29.58
N ARG A 129 -8.75 -12.09 29.06
CA ARG A 129 -7.34 -11.67 29.20
C ARG A 129 -7.14 -10.47 30.14
N TRP A 130 -8.20 -9.74 30.47
CA TRP A 130 -8.13 -8.50 31.23
C TRP A 130 -9.18 -8.43 32.34
N ARG A 131 -8.77 -7.97 33.53
CA ARG A 131 -9.70 -7.73 34.66
C ARG A 131 -10.41 -6.38 34.51
N LEU A 132 -11.45 -6.34 33.67
CA LEU A 132 -12.21 -5.13 33.31
C LEU A 132 -13.35 -4.75 34.28
N GLY A 133 -13.78 -5.71 35.12
CA GLY A 133 -14.76 -5.49 36.18
C GLY A 133 -14.10 -5.14 37.52
N ALA A 134 -14.91 -5.05 38.59
CA ALA A 134 -14.45 -4.65 39.92
C ALA A 134 -13.16 -5.38 40.35
N PRO A 135 -12.14 -4.66 40.86
CA PRO A 135 -12.15 -3.26 41.26
C PRO A 135 -11.97 -2.23 40.12
N SER A 136 -11.78 -2.66 38.87
CA SER A 136 -11.72 -1.75 37.73
C SER A 136 -13.13 -1.38 37.23
N ARG A 137 -13.23 -0.28 36.47
CA ARG A 137 -14.51 0.29 35.98
C ARG A 137 -14.60 0.33 34.45
N TYR A 138 -13.85 -0.51 33.77
CA TYR A 138 -13.60 -0.43 32.32
C TYR A 138 -14.35 -1.50 31.52
N THR A 139 -15.50 -1.95 32.02
CA THR A 139 -16.36 -2.96 31.36
C THR A 139 -16.85 -2.50 29.99
N HIS A 140 -16.94 -1.18 29.75
CA HIS A 140 -17.26 -0.61 28.44
C HIS A 140 -16.23 -0.96 27.35
N LEU A 141 -14.99 -1.31 27.73
CA LEU A 141 -13.96 -1.78 26.79
C LEU A 141 -14.15 -3.24 26.40
N ALA A 142 -14.98 -4.01 27.11
CA ALA A 142 -15.09 -5.45 26.92
C ALA A 142 -15.68 -5.81 25.56
N LEU A 143 -14.97 -6.67 24.83
CA LEU A 143 -15.42 -7.31 23.61
C LEU A 143 -15.57 -8.81 23.87
N ASN A 144 -16.79 -9.32 23.69
CA ASN A 144 -17.03 -10.74 23.83
C ASN A 144 -16.33 -11.50 22.68
N ARG A 145 -15.40 -12.41 23.03
CA ARG A 145 -14.62 -13.18 22.06
C ARG A 145 -15.51 -14.03 21.14
N GLN A 146 -16.56 -14.66 21.67
CA GLN A 146 -17.49 -15.47 20.89
C GLN A 146 -18.29 -14.63 19.89
N ALA A 147 -18.70 -13.42 20.28
CA ALA A 147 -19.39 -12.50 19.39
C ALA A 147 -18.47 -11.93 18.29
N PHE A 148 -17.18 -11.77 18.59
CA PHE A 148 -16.18 -11.29 17.64
C PHE A 148 -15.68 -12.37 16.66
N GLU A 149 -15.73 -13.64 17.05
CA GLU A 149 -15.14 -14.74 16.27
C GLU A 149 -15.63 -14.85 14.81
N PRO A 150 -16.93 -14.68 14.49
CA PRO A 150 -17.38 -14.66 13.09
C PRO A 150 -16.74 -13.54 12.27
N LEU A 151 -16.65 -12.34 12.85
CA LEU A 151 -15.98 -11.19 12.22
C LEU A 151 -14.48 -11.46 12.05
N ARG A 152 -13.83 -12.07 13.04
CA ARG A 152 -12.42 -12.47 12.98
C ARG A 152 -12.16 -13.40 11.80
N ILE A 153 -12.95 -14.46 11.68
CA ILE A 153 -12.81 -15.46 10.61
C ILE A 153 -13.07 -14.83 9.24
N GLN A 154 -14.16 -14.07 9.09
CA GLN A 154 -14.59 -13.53 7.80
C GLN A 154 -13.69 -12.42 7.27
N ARG A 155 -13.15 -11.56 8.15
CA ARG A 155 -12.39 -10.36 7.74
C ARG A 155 -10.89 -10.51 7.90
N LEU A 156 -10.43 -11.12 8.99
CA LEU A 156 -9.01 -11.29 9.25
C LEU A 156 -8.49 -12.63 8.71
N GLY A 157 -9.26 -13.71 8.83
CA GLY A 157 -8.80 -15.05 8.48
C GLY A 157 -7.58 -15.45 9.30
N GLN A 158 -6.41 -15.50 8.65
CA GLN A 158 -5.09 -15.75 9.27
C GLN A 158 -4.26 -14.47 9.49
N SER A 159 -4.72 -13.33 8.96
CA SER A 159 -4.06 -12.03 9.15
C SER A 159 -4.31 -11.48 10.56
N GLN A 160 -3.40 -10.62 11.04
CA GLN A 160 -3.64 -9.83 12.25
C GLN A 160 -4.31 -8.48 11.95
N HIS A 161 -4.38 -8.08 10.69
CA HIS A 161 -4.94 -6.80 10.27
C HIS A 161 -5.99 -6.94 9.18
N TYR A 162 -6.98 -6.06 9.24
CA TYR A 162 -8.00 -5.90 8.23
C TYR A 162 -8.19 -4.41 7.92
N LEU A 163 -8.21 -4.08 6.63
CA LEU A 163 -8.49 -2.75 6.11
C LEU A 163 -9.68 -2.82 5.15
N GLY A 164 -10.74 -2.07 5.44
CA GLY A 164 -11.91 -2.01 4.55
C GLY A 164 -13.22 -1.69 5.27
N PRO A 165 -14.36 -1.82 4.55
CA PRO A 165 -15.68 -1.54 5.10
C PRO A 165 -16.18 -2.70 5.99
N LEU A 166 -16.87 -2.33 7.07
CA LEU A 166 -17.64 -3.26 7.90
C LEU A 166 -19.13 -3.04 7.69
N ASN A 167 -19.92 -4.11 7.71
CA ASN A 167 -21.37 -4.03 7.65
C ASN A 167 -21.98 -3.62 9.00
N GLY A 168 -23.27 -3.28 9.02
CA GLY A 168 -23.96 -2.82 10.24
C GLY A 168 -23.83 -3.78 11.44
N PRO A 169 -24.15 -5.08 11.29
CA PRO A 169 -23.95 -6.07 12.34
C PRO A 169 -22.50 -6.17 12.85
N GLU A 170 -21.52 -6.16 11.95
CA GLU A 170 -20.09 -6.17 12.31
C GLU A 170 -19.72 -4.92 13.12
N LEU A 171 -20.16 -3.74 12.68
CA LEU A 171 -19.95 -2.48 13.40
C LEU A 171 -20.57 -2.49 14.79
N LEU A 172 -21.76 -3.07 14.96
CA LEU A 172 -22.39 -3.17 16.29
C LEU A 172 -21.57 -4.02 17.28
N VAL A 173 -20.80 -5.01 16.79
CA VAL A 173 -19.95 -5.85 17.64
C VAL A 173 -18.72 -5.09 18.13
N VAL A 174 -18.04 -4.35 17.24
CA VAL A 174 -16.74 -3.72 17.55
C VAL A 174 -16.82 -2.24 17.87
N LEU A 175 -17.79 -1.52 17.32
CA LEU A 175 -17.96 -0.06 17.38
C LEU A 175 -19.45 0.34 17.54
N PRO A 176 -20.15 -0.12 18.59
CA PRO A 176 -21.58 0.10 18.76
C PRO A 176 -21.98 1.59 18.86
N GLU A 177 -21.07 2.45 19.30
CA GLU A 177 -21.31 3.88 19.48
C GLU A 177 -20.88 4.73 18.27
N ALA A 178 -20.21 4.12 17.28
CA ALA A 178 -19.68 4.87 16.14
C ALA A 178 -20.80 5.27 15.16
N LYS A 179 -20.71 6.51 14.66
CA LYS A 179 -21.64 7.05 13.67
C LYS A 179 -20.89 7.36 12.38
N ALA A 180 -21.52 7.07 11.25
CA ALA A 180 -21.01 7.36 9.90
C ALA A 180 -19.60 6.78 9.66
N VAL A 181 -19.44 5.47 9.83
CA VAL A 181 -18.21 4.75 9.52
C VAL A 181 -18.25 4.31 8.06
N GLY A 182 -17.32 4.82 7.24
CA GLY A 182 -17.16 4.43 5.84
C GLY A 182 -16.18 3.27 5.66
N SER A 183 -15.02 3.35 6.33
CA SER A 183 -14.00 2.31 6.29
C SER A 183 -13.27 2.21 7.64
N VAL A 184 -12.65 1.07 7.90
CA VAL A 184 -12.02 0.73 9.19
C VAL A 184 -10.66 0.09 8.96
N ALA A 185 -9.69 0.46 9.78
CA ALA A 185 -8.49 -0.34 10.01
C ALA A 185 -8.63 -1.04 11.36
N MET A 186 -8.56 -2.37 11.34
CA MET A 186 -8.73 -3.22 12.50
C MET A 186 -7.48 -4.07 12.69
N SER A 187 -6.98 -4.13 13.93
CA SER A 187 -5.82 -4.94 14.30
C SER A 187 -6.10 -5.80 15.51
N MET A 188 -5.71 -7.06 15.46
CA MET A 188 -5.51 -7.86 16.67
C MET A 188 -4.38 -7.24 17.51
N MET A 189 -4.48 -7.38 18.82
CA MET A 189 -3.59 -6.72 19.79
C MET A 189 -2.75 -7.76 20.55
N GLY A 190 -1.47 -7.46 20.77
CA GLY A 190 -0.49 -8.38 21.35
C GLY A 190 0.22 -9.24 20.30
N SER A 191 1.36 -9.84 20.68
CA SER A 191 2.15 -10.71 19.81
C SER A 191 1.34 -11.87 19.21
N ASP A 192 0.47 -12.46 20.04
CA ASP A 192 -0.38 -13.60 19.67
C ASP A 192 -1.76 -13.16 19.18
N GLY A 193 -2.02 -11.84 19.10
CA GLY A 193 -3.29 -11.29 18.65
C GLY A 193 -4.48 -11.68 19.53
N ASP A 194 -4.28 -11.89 20.82
CA ASP A 194 -5.27 -12.50 21.70
C ASP A 194 -5.73 -11.59 22.85
N LEU A 195 -5.23 -10.35 22.92
CA LEU A 195 -5.51 -9.43 24.03
C LEU A 195 -6.69 -8.51 23.76
N GLY A 196 -7.00 -8.27 22.49
CA GLY A 196 -8.08 -7.39 22.10
C GLY A 196 -7.97 -6.99 20.64
N VAL A 197 -8.67 -5.92 20.31
CA VAL A 197 -8.76 -5.36 18.97
C VAL A 197 -8.61 -3.84 19.05
N ILE A 198 -7.83 -3.29 18.12
CA ILE A 198 -7.64 -1.86 17.91
C ILE A 198 -8.37 -1.49 16.64
N LEU A 199 -9.18 -0.43 16.70
CA LEU A 199 -9.94 0.04 15.54
C LEU A 199 -9.65 1.51 15.29
N PHE A 200 -9.30 1.83 14.04
CA PHE A 200 -9.33 3.19 13.51
C PHE A 200 -10.47 3.29 12.51
N SER A 201 -11.30 4.31 12.64
CA SER A 201 -12.45 4.52 11.77
C SER A 201 -12.27 5.78 10.93
N SER A 202 -12.68 5.71 9.67
CA SER A 202 -12.79 6.86 8.77
C SER A 202 -14.23 7.02 8.31
N ARG A 203 -14.64 8.26 8.05
CA ARG A 203 -15.94 8.54 7.41
C ARG A 203 -15.91 8.29 5.91
N ASP A 204 -14.72 8.31 5.32
CA ASP A 204 -14.51 8.04 3.90
C ASP A 204 -14.46 6.52 3.65
N PRO A 205 -15.35 5.96 2.81
CA PRO A 205 -15.33 4.55 2.41
C PRO A 205 -14.05 4.12 1.69
N HIS A 206 -13.30 5.05 1.10
CA HIS A 206 -12.12 4.76 0.30
C HIS A 206 -10.81 5.02 1.06
N HIS A 207 -10.88 5.43 2.34
CA HIS A 207 -9.68 5.73 3.11
C HIS A 207 -8.87 4.47 3.43
N TYR A 208 -9.50 3.45 4.03
CA TYR A 208 -8.86 2.16 4.29
C TYR A 208 -9.21 1.15 3.20
N GLN A 209 -8.18 0.65 2.51
CA GLN A 209 -8.32 -0.28 1.40
C GLN A 209 -7.40 -1.49 1.56
N PRO A 210 -7.81 -2.66 1.03
CA PRO A 210 -6.91 -3.81 0.94
C PRO A 210 -5.63 -3.46 0.17
N GLY A 211 -4.48 -3.94 0.66
CA GLY A 211 -3.17 -3.71 0.04
C GLY A 211 -2.40 -2.49 0.57
N GLN A 212 -3.02 -1.61 1.36
CA GLN A 212 -2.27 -0.58 2.09
C GLN A 212 -1.38 -1.21 3.18
N GLY A 213 -0.24 -0.56 3.45
CA GLY A 213 0.70 -1.03 4.46
C GLY A 213 0.14 -0.90 5.89
N THR A 214 0.36 -1.94 6.71
CA THR A 214 -0.14 -2.03 8.09
C THR A 214 0.94 -1.91 9.15
N GLN A 215 2.18 -1.52 8.79
CA GLN A 215 3.32 -1.52 9.72
C GLN A 215 3.04 -0.66 10.96
N LEU A 216 2.55 0.56 10.77
CA LEU A 216 2.24 1.47 11.88
C LEU A 216 1.15 0.90 12.79
N LEU A 217 0.15 0.23 12.20
CA LEU A 217 -0.91 -0.43 12.95
C LEU A 217 -0.37 -1.59 13.79
N GLN A 218 0.58 -2.36 13.25
CA GLN A 218 1.29 -3.42 13.97
C GLN A 218 2.09 -2.86 15.15
N GLU A 219 2.85 -1.78 14.97
CA GLU A 219 3.63 -1.17 16.07
C GLU A 219 2.71 -0.70 17.22
N ILE A 220 1.57 -0.11 16.90
CA ILE A 220 0.56 0.27 17.89
C ILE A 220 0.00 -0.98 18.60
N ALA A 221 -0.26 -2.05 17.85
CA ALA A 221 -0.77 -3.32 18.38
C ALA A 221 0.16 -4.02 19.37
N LEU A 222 1.47 -3.84 19.20
CA LEU A 222 2.50 -4.37 20.08
C LEU A 222 2.73 -3.47 21.30
N MET A 223 2.69 -2.15 21.13
CA MET A 223 3.00 -1.19 22.20
C MET A 223 1.86 -0.98 23.19
N LEU A 224 0.60 -0.97 22.74
CA LEU A 224 -0.54 -0.66 23.61
C LEU A 224 -0.75 -1.62 24.79
N PRO A 225 -0.58 -2.95 24.67
CA PRO A 225 -0.71 -3.87 25.80
C PRO A 225 0.12 -3.49 27.02
N GLU A 226 1.39 -3.13 26.83
CA GLU A 226 2.29 -2.76 27.92
C GLU A 226 1.81 -1.49 28.64
N LEU A 227 1.26 -0.53 27.89
CA LEU A 227 0.70 0.69 28.47
C LEU A 227 -0.61 0.43 29.23
N LEU A 228 -1.42 -0.53 28.76
CA LEU A 228 -2.68 -0.91 29.40
C LEU A 228 -2.45 -1.61 30.74
N GLU A 229 -1.39 -2.41 30.86
CA GLU A 229 -1.03 -3.13 32.09
C GLU A 229 -0.78 -2.22 33.31
N ARG A 230 -0.41 -0.96 33.07
CA ARG A 230 -0.29 0.06 34.13
C ARG A 230 -1.61 0.32 34.84
N TRP A 231 -2.74 0.09 34.17
CA TRP A 231 -4.08 0.47 34.65
C TRP A 231 -5.01 -0.73 34.87
N ILE A 232 -4.86 -1.79 34.07
CA ILE A 232 -5.70 -2.98 34.11
C ILE A 232 -4.80 -4.21 34.23
N LYS A 233 -5.08 -5.06 35.22
CA LYS A 233 -4.34 -6.32 35.39
C LYS A 233 -4.74 -7.34 34.32
N ARG A 234 -3.75 -8.07 33.81
CA ARG A 234 -3.97 -9.31 33.06
C ARG A 234 -4.60 -10.38 33.95
N VAL A 235 -5.36 -11.29 33.32
CA VAL A 235 -5.93 -12.48 33.96
C VAL A 235 -4.92 -13.61 33.98
#